data_AF-A0A3M2WKV0-F1
#
_entry.id   AF-A0A3M2WKV0-F1
#
_cell.length_a   1.000
_cell.length_b   1.000
_cell.length_c   1.000
_cell.angle_alpha   90.00
_cell.angle_beta   90.00
_cell.angle_gamma   90.00
#
_symmetry.space_group_name_H-M   'P 1'
#
loop_
_entity.id
_entity.type
_entity.pdbx_description
1 polymer ?
#
loop_
_entity_poly.entity_id
_entity_poly.type
_entity_poly.pdbx_seq_one_letter_code
_entity_poly.pdbx_strand_id
1 'polypeptide(L)'
;MRLGYDTFYVPDAAINTVEHPPEKSFLKASRKLMYRWYGNNLRQNSRALGLGVRRLGIFTSIVLFDQRVSMWTSILGLTVAIIASFKYGGAFLLMYLLWIGMTRLILTLLLSFSGHRIGPAYPVILYYNQIVGALMKIYVFFRLDRQSWTRQDTKLSRDMASFQGWFNTWSSRTMTFSAGTIFVAVLLTMV
;
A
#
# COMPACT_ATOMS: atom_id res chain seq x y z
N MET A 1 -14.84 -18.06 -5.86
CA MET A 1 -14.32 -17.47 -7.11
C MET A 1 -13.97 -18.49 -8.21
N ARG A 2 -12.99 -19.40 -8.06
CA ARG A 2 -12.68 -20.36 -9.15
C ARG A 2 -13.86 -21.27 -9.52
N LEU A 3 -14.62 -21.70 -8.52
CA LEU A 3 -15.81 -22.54 -8.64
C LEU A 3 -17.10 -21.77 -9.00
N GLY A 4 -17.02 -20.46 -9.24
CA GLY A 4 -18.19 -19.65 -9.61
C GLY A 4 -19.12 -19.24 -8.47
N TYR A 5 -18.81 -19.58 -7.22
CA TYR A 5 -19.63 -19.11 -6.08
C TYR A 5 -19.61 -17.60 -5.89
N ASP A 6 -20.78 -17.06 -5.58
CA ASP A 6 -20.99 -15.68 -5.17
C ASP A 6 -20.33 -15.39 -3.83
N THR A 7 -19.88 -14.16 -3.64
CA THR A 7 -19.23 -13.70 -2.40
C THR A 7 -19.87 -12.38 -2.00
N PHE A 8 -20.45 -12.32 -0.82
CA PHE A 8 -21.15 -11.14 -0.31
C PHE A 8 -20.37 -10.52 0.84
N TYR A 9 -20.36 -9.19 0.89
CA TYR A 9 -19.88 -8.44 2.04
C TYR A 9 -21.06 -8.19 2.98
N VAL A 10 -20.93 -8.57 4.24
CA VAL A 10 -21.95 -8.35 5.28
C VAL A 10 -21.54 -7.13 6.09
N PRO A 11 -22.17 -5.95 5.89
CA PRO A 11 -21.72 -4.70 6.52
C PRO A 11 -21.95 -4.69 8.03
N ASP A 12 -22.94 -5.43 8.54
CA ASP A 12 -23.32 -5.44 9.97
C ASP A 12 -22.45 -6.37 10.82
N ALA A 13 -21.52 -7.12 10.21
CA ALA A 13 -20.63 -8.01 10.93
C ALA A 13 -19.53 -7.22 11.66
N ALA A 14 -19.74 -6.96 12.96
CA ALA A 14 -18.72 -6.35 13.82
C ALA A 14 -17.75 -7.40 14.36
N ILE A 15 -16.47 -7.30 13.99
CA ILE A 15 -15.40 -8.21 14.44
C ILE A 15 -14.39 -7.42 15.28
N ASN A 16 -14.22 -7.82 16.53
CA ASN A 16 -13.16 -7.28 17.40
C ASN A 16 -11.90 -8.12 17.24
N THR A 17 -10.93 -7.61 16.50
CA THR A 17 -9.64 -8.28 16.31
C THR A 17 -8.68 -7.94 17.45
N VAL A 18 -8.30 -8.95 18.24
CA VAL A 18 -7.22 -8.82 19.22
C VAL A 18 -5.93 -9.30 18.58
N GLU A 19 -4.98 -8.40 18.34
CA GLU A 19 -3.67 -8.75 17.78
C GLU A 19 -2.54 -8.24 18.67
N HIS A 20 -1.65 -9.15 19.08
CA HIS A 20 -0.42 -8.77 19.76
C HIS A 20 0.63 -8.27 18.75
N PRO A 21 1.17 -7.05 18.90
CA PRO A 21 2.14 -6.51 17.96
C PRO A 21 3.42 -7.38 17.95
N PRO A 22 4.01 -7.65 16.78
CA PRO A 22 5.20 -8.51 16.67
C PRO A 22 6.47 -7.86 17.24
N GLU A 23 6.43 -6.56 17.54
CA GLU A 23 7.55 -5.76 18.01
C GLU A 23 7.06 -4.68 18.98
N LYS A 24 7.92 -4.24 19.91
CA LYS A 24 7.58 -3.15 20.86
C LYS A 24 7.47 -1.78 20.18
N SER A 25 8.19 -1.56 19.08
CA SER A 25 8.17 -0.30 18.33
C SER A 25 7.03 -0.26 17.32
N PHE A 26 6.15 0.75 17.40
CA PHE A 26 5.04 0.96 16.46
C PHE A 26 5.49 0.88 15.01
N LEU A 27 6.55 1.61 14.63
CA LEU A 27 7.03 1.67 13.25
C LEU A 27 7.58 0.34 12.74
N LYS A 28 8.24 -0.45 13.60
CA LYS A 28 8.74 -1.77 13.22
C LYS A 28 7.59 -2.77 13.09
N ALA A 29 6.67 -2.74 14.05
CA ALA A 29 5.49 -3.60 14.10
C ALA A 29 4.59 -3.36 12.89
N SER A 30 4.23 -2.11 12.62
CA SER A 30 3.35 -1.72 11.51
C SER A 30 3.95 -2.13 10.17
N ARG A 31 5.25 -1.87 9.92
CA ARG A 31 5.92 -2.24 8.66
C ARG A 31 5.96 -3.75 8.45
N LYS A 32 6.23 -4.54 9.50
CA LYS A 32 6.18 -6.02 9.43
C LYS A 32 4.77 -6.52 9.08
N LEU A 33 3.75 -5.96 9.72
CA LEU A 33 2.35 -6.32 9.44
C LEU A 33 1.91 -5.90 8.04
N MET A 34 2.26 -4.68 7.62
CA MET A 34 2.03 -4.15 6.27
C MET A 34 2.70 -5.01 5.21
N TYR A 35 3.97 -5.40 5.41
CA TYR A 35 4.69 -6.28 4.50
C TYR A 35 3.92 -7.60 4.28
N ARG A 36 3.48 -8.23 5.37
CA ARG A 36 2.71 -9.47 5.33
C ARG A 36 1.37 -9.29 4.62
N TRP A 37 0.60 -8.27 5.00
CA TRP A 37 -0.74 -8.01 4.51
C TRP A 37 -0.74 -7.62 3.03
N TYR A 38 0.08 -6.63 2.65
CA TYR A 38 0.18 -6.17 1.26
C TYR A 38 0.74 -7.27 0.34
N GLY A 39 1.71 -8.06 0.79
CA GLY A 39 2.23 -9.19 -0.01
C GLY A 39 1.17 -10.24 -0.30
N ASN A 40 0.34 -10.57 0.69
CA ASN A 40 -0.79 -11.47 0.50
C ASN A 40 -1.85 -10.85 -0.42
N ASN A 41 -2.21 -9.59 -0.19
CA ASN A 41 -3.20 -8.88 -1.00
C ASN A 41 -2.77 -8.82 -2.48
N LEU A 42 -1.52 -8.43 -2.78
CA LEU A 42 -1.02 -8.31 -4.16
C LEU A 42 -0.98 -9.66 -4.90
N ARG A 43 -0.58 -10.75 -4.23
CA ARG A 43 -0.61 -12.10 -4.82
C ARG A 43 -2.05 -12.55 -5.10
N GLN A 44 -2.97 -12.30 -4.18
CA GLN A 44 -4.37 -12.66 -4.37
C GLN A 44 -5.02 -11.80 -5.47
N ASN A 45 -4.78 -10.50 -5.49
CA ASN A 45 -5.29 -9.60 -6.54
C ASN A 45 -4.79 -10.03 -7.93
N SER A 46 -3.52 -10.42 -8.06
CA SER A 46 -2.98 -10.92 -9.33
C SER A 46 -3.67 -12.21 -9.78
N ARG A 47 -3.89 -13.16 -8.87
CA ARG A 47 -4.62 -14.41 -9.15
C ARG A 47 -6.09 -14.16 -9.49
N ALA A 48 -6.72 -13.21 -8.81
CA ALA A 48 -8.11 -12.84 -9.04
C ALA A 48 -8.27 -12.18 -10.42
N LEU A 49 -7.44 -11.19 -10.76
CA LEU A 49 -7.46 -10.56 -12.08
C LEU A 49 -7.26 -11.57 -13.23
N GLY A 50 -6.48 -12.64 -13.01
CA GLY A 50 -6.32 -13.73 -13.97
C GLY A 50 -7.61 -14.53 -14.27
N LEU A 51 -8.67 -14.37 -13.49
CA LEU A 51 -9.99 -14.97 -13.78
C LEU A 51 -10.77 -14.20 -14.86
N GLY A 52 -10.39 -12.94 -15.12
CA GLY A 52 -11.01 -12.07 -16.11
C GLY A 52 -12.35 -11.45 -15.69
N VAL A 53 -12.75 -10.42 -16.43
CA VAL A 53 -13.95 -9.61 -16.15
C VAL A 53 -15.24 -10.43 -16.21
N ARG A 54 -15.30 -11.43 -17.11
CA ARG A 54 -16.48 -12.30 -17.27
C ARG A 54 -16.83 -13.07 -15.99
N ARG A 55 -15.85 -13.41 -15.15
CA ARG A 55 -16.07 -14.18 -13.91
C ARG A 55 -16.08 -13.30 -12.66
N LEU A 56 -15.34 -12.19 -12.66
CA LEU A 56 -15.28 -11.28 -11.51
C LEU A 56 -16.37 -10.20 -11.51
N GLY A 57 -16.95 -9.91 -12.68
CA GLY A 57 -17.74 -8.71 -12.90
C GLY A 57 -16.87 -7.47 -13.10
N ILE A 58 -17.47 -6.44 -13.70
CA ILE A 58 -16.80 -5.18 -14.04
C ILE A 58 -16.32 -4.46 -12.78
N PHE A 59 -17.21 -4.30 -11.79
CA PHE A 59 -16.91 -3.58 -10.56
C PHE A 59 -15.68 -4.14 -9.83
N THR A 60 -15.67 -5.44 -9.54
CA THR A 60 -14.55 -6.10 -8.87
C THR A 60 -13.25 -5.98 -9.66
N SER A 61 -13.34 -6.09 -11.00
CA SER A 61 -12.17 -5.96 -11.88
C SER A 61 -11.56 -4.56 -11.80
N ILE A 62 -12.40 -3.51 -11.79
CA ILE A 62 -11.96 -2.12 -11.63
C ILE A 62 -11.31 -1.93 -10.25
N VAL A 63 -11.94 -2.41 -9.17
CA VAL A 63 -11.39 -2.28 -7.81
C VAL A 63 -10.04 -2.98 -7.68
N LEU A 64 -9.88 -4.18 -8.24
CA LEU A 64 -8.61 -4.91 -8.22
C LEU A 64 -7.53 -4.24 -9.06
N PHE A 65 -7.93 -3.57 -10.16
CA PHE A 65 -7.02 -2.77 -10.96
C PHE A 65 -6.59 -1.48 -10.24
N ASP A 66 -7.54 -0.79 -9.61
CA ASP A 66 -7.30 0.40 -8.78
C ASP A 66 -6.29 0.12 -7.67
N GLN A 67 -6.31 -1.06 -7.05
CA GLN A 67 -5.31 -1.44 -6.04
C GLN A 67 -3.85 -1.36 -6.54
N ARG A 68 -3.60 -1.45 -7.85
CA ARG A 68 -2.26 -1.31 -8.45
C ARG A 68 -1.90 0.15 -8.72
N VAL A 69 -2.88 0.94 -9.14
CA VAL A 69 -2.70 2.37 -9.45
C VAL A 69 -2.60 3.20 -8.17
N SER A 70 -3.45 2.89 -7.19
CA SER A 70 -3.52 3.55 -5.87
C SER A 70 -2.20 3.53 -5.10
N MET A 71 -1.31 2.57 -5.38
CA MET A 71 0.04 2.55 -4.81
C MET A 71 0.84 3.80 -5.16
N TRP A 72 0.74 4.24 -6.42
CA TRP A 72 1.50 5.36 -6.96
C TRP A 72 0.79 6.69 -6.73
N THR A 73 -0.53 6.74 -6.92
CA THR A 73 -1.30 7.97 -6.71
C THR A 73 -1.29 8.42 -5.25
N SER A 74 -1.17 7.48 -4.30
CA SER A 74 -1.06 7.80 -2.86
C SER A 74 0.19 8.60 -2.49
N ILE A 75 1.29 8.45 -3.24
CA ILE A 75 2.55 9.19 -3.02
C ILE A 75 2.71 10.39 -3.97
N LEU A 76 1.91 10.46 -5.05
CA LEU A 76 1.97 11.51 -6.07
C LEU A 76 1.91 12.91 -5.45
N GLY A 77 0.92 13.18 -4.61
CA GLY A 77 0.77 14.52 -4.01
C GLY A 77 1.99 14.95 -3.19
N LEU A 78 2.58 14.02 -2.43
CA LEU A 78 3.78 14.29 -1.64
C LEU A 78 4.99 14.55 -2.54
N THR A 79 5.19 13.73 -3.57
CA THR A 79 6.30 13.89 -4.51
C THR A 79 6.20 15.19 -5.29
N VAL A 80 5.01 15.55 -5.78
CA VAL A 80 4.75 16.84 -6.45
C VAL A 80 5.03 18.01 -5.51
N ALA A 81 4.57 17.96 -4.27
CA ALA A 81 4.82 19.03 -3.30
C ALA A 81 6.32 19.22 -3.01
N ILE A 82 7.08 18.13 -2.92
CA ILE A 82 8.54 18.18 -2.75
C ILE A 82 9.22 18.80 -3.98
N ILE A 83 8.87 18.34 -5.19
CA ILE A 83 9.44 18.88 -6.44
C ILE A 83 9.11 20.38 -6.57
N ALA A 84 7.85 20.75 -6.37
CA ALA A 84 7.40 22.14 -6.41
C ALA A 84 8.10 22.99 -5.34
N SER A 85 8.35 22.42 -4.15
CA SER A 85 9.08 23.11 -3.09
C SER A 85 10.52 23.44 -3.49
N PHE A 86 11.19 22.57 -4.24
CA PHE A 86 12.53 22.84 -4.76
C PHE A 86 12.52 23.86 -5.92
N LYS A 87 11.50 23.81 -6.78
CA LYS A 87 11.40 24.66 -7.98
C LYS A 87 10.88 26.08 -7.69
N TYR A 88 9.88 26.19 -6.82
CA TYR A 88 9.11 27.42 -6.58
C TYR A 88 9.17 27.92 -5.13
N GLY A 89 9.76 27.14 -4.21
CA GLY A 89 10.02 27.53 -2.83
C GLY A 89 9.21 26.77 -1.77
N GLY A 90 9.65 26.85 -0.52
CA GLY A 90 9.14 26.07 0.61
C GLY A 90 7.63 26.21 0.92
N ALA A 91 6.99 27.28 0.43
CA ALA A 91 5.56 27.52 0.64
C ALA A 91 4.67 26.40 0.08
N PHE A 92 5.07 25.75 -1.03
CA PHE A 92 4.31 24.65 -1.63
C PHE A 92 4.21 23.43 -0.73
N LEU A 93 5.30 23.12 0.00
CA LEU A 93 5.29 22.03 0.97
C LEU A 93 4.36 22.36 2.15
N LEU A 94 4.35 23.61 2.62
CA LEU A 94 3.46 24.05 3.68
C LEU A 94 1.98 23.98 3.24
N MET A 95 1.66 24.46 2.04
CA MET A 95 0.31 24.35 1.47
C MET A 95 -0.15 22.89 1.38
N TYR A 96 0.74 21.99 0.94
CA TYR A 96 0.45 20.56 0.90
C TYR A 96 0.18 19.98 2.30
N LEU A 97 1.00 20.32 3.30
CA LEU A 97 0.81 19.84 4.67
C LEU A 97 -0.51 20.34 5.27
N LEU A 98 -0.85 21.62 5.04
CA LEU A 98 -2.13 22.20 5.47
C LEU A 98 -3.31 21.50 4.80
N TRP A 99 -3.23 21.26 3.48
CA TRP A 99 -4.25 20.55 2.72
C TRP A 99 -4.49 19.12 3.23
N ILE A 100 -3.40 18.36 3.44
CA ILE A 100 -3.49 17.01 4.00
C ILE A 100 -4.05 17.05 5.42
N GLY A 101 -3.58 17.97 6.26
CA GLY A 101 -4.10 18.15 7.62
C GLY A 101 -5.61 18.38 7.60
N MET A 102 -6.09 19.33 6.79
CA MET A 102 -7.50 19.67 6.66
C MET A 102 -8.33 18.48 6.17
N THR A 103 -7.93 17.83 5.07
CA THR A 103 -8.69 16.69 4.51
C THR A 103 -8.73 15.48 5.46
N ARG A 104 -7.64 15.22 6.20
CA ARG A 104 -7.60 14.13 7.19
C ARG A 104 -8.42 14.46 8.43
N LEU A 105 -8.46 15.72 8.85
CA LEU A 105 -9.33 16.16 9.94
C LEU A 105 -10.80 15.98 9.56
N ILE A 106 -11.21 16.44 8.37
CA ILE A 106 -12.58 16.27 7.88
C ILE A 106 -12.97 14.78 7.84
N LEU A 107 -12.12 13.92 7.27
CA LEU A 107 -12.39 12.48 7.22
C LEU A 107 -12.50 11.85 8.62
N THR A 108 -11.65 12.29 9.55
CA THR A 108 -11.68 11.84 10.94
C THR A 108 -12.97 12.27 11.65
N LEU A 109 -13.45 13.49 11.39
CA LEU A 109 -14.74 13.97 11.91
C LEU A 109 -15.91 13.17 11.34
N LEU A 110 -15.91 12.88 10.03
CA LEU A 110 -16.94 12.05 9.40
C LEU A 110 -17.00 10.65 10.01
N LEU A 111 -15.85 10.01 10.24
CA LEU A 111 -15.79 8.72 10.91
C LEU A 111 -16.35 8.78 12.34
N SER A 112 -16.24 9.93 13.02
CA SER A 112 -16.78 10.11 14.37
C SER A 112 -18.30 10.07 14.37
N PHE A 113 -18.92 10.62 13.32
CA PHE A 113 -20.38 10.54 13.13
C PHE A 113 -20.85 9.12 12.81
N SER A 114 -20.00 8.26 12.24
CA SER A 114 -20.27 6.83 12.04
C SER A 114 -20.19 5.99 13.33
N GLY A 115 -20.09 6.62 14.52
CA GLY A 115 -20.04 5.92 15.81
C GLY A 115 -18.70 5.24 16.14
N HIS A 116 -17.65 5.48 15.35
CA HIS A 116 -16.32 4.94 15.63
C HIS A 116 -15.64 5.71 16.76
N ARG A 117 -14.95 5.01 17.67
CA ARG A 117 -14.15 5.64 18.74
C ARG A 117 -12.86 6.20 18.17
N ILE A 118 -12.79 7.53 18.07
CA ILE A 118 -11.71 8.23 17.40
C ILE A 118 -10.90 9.03 18.42
N GLY A 119 -9.57 8.96 18.27
CA GLY A 119 -8.62 9.74 19.05
C GLY A 119 -7.95 10.83 18.20
N PRO A 120 -7.26 11.80 18.85
CA PRO A 120 -6.62 12.92 18.16
C PRO A 120 -5.48 12.51 17.23
N ALA A 121 -4.92 11.31 17.40
CA ALA A 121 -3.85 10.79 16.54
C ALA A 121 -4.34 10.26 15.17
N TYR A 122 -5.65 10.09 14.97
CA TYR A 122 -6.22 9.48 13.75
C TYR A 122 -5.79 10.18 12.45
N PRO A 123 -5.84 11.52 12.31
CA PRO A 123 -5.43 12.19 11.07
C PRO A 123 -3.99 11.85 10.67
N VAL A 124 -3.09 11.81 11.66
CA VAL A 124 -1.68 11.47 11.47
C VAL A 124 -1.51 10.00 11.11
N ILE A 125 -2.21 9.09 11.81
CA ILE A 125 -2.14 7.65 11.54
C ILE A 125 -2.70 7.32 10.15
N LEU A 126 -3.78 7.98 9.72
CA LEU A 126 -4.36 7.81 8.40
C LEU A 126 -3.37 8.22 7.29
N TYR A 127 -2.72 9.38 7.47
CA TYR A 127 -1.70 9.82 6.52
C TYR A 127 -0.45 8.93 6.53
N TYR A 128 -0.01 8.50 7.71
CA TYR A 128 1.06 7.51 7.86
C TYR A 128 0.73 6.22 7.10
N ASN A 129 -0.49 5.68 7.28
CA ASN A 129 -0.94 4.48 6.62
C ASN A 129 -0.99 4.64 5.10
N GLN A 130 -1.40 5.81 4.60
CA GLN A 130 -1.38 6.09 3.17
C GLN A 130 0.05 6.07 2.61
N ILE A 131 0.95 6.89 3.17
CA ILE A 131 2.30 7.06 2.61
C ILE A 131 3.14 5.80 2.82
N VAL A 132 3.22 5.31 4.07
CA VAL A 132 4.01 4.11 4.38
C VAL A 132 3.38 2.89 3.75
N GLY A 133 2.05 2.79 3.74
CA GLY A 133 1.36 1.68 3.08
C GLY A 133 1.63 1.65 1.58
N ALA A 134 1.60 2.80 0.91
CA ALA A 134 1.95 2.91 -0.51
C ALA A 134 3.40 2.52 -0.79
N LEU A 135 4.36 3.05 -0.02
CA LEU A 135 5.77 2.70 -0.15
C LEU A 135 6.01 1.20 0.07
N MET A 136 5.37 0.62 1.10
CA MET A 136 5.43 -0.81 1.38
C MET A 136 4.83 -1.62 0.24
N LYS A 137 3.66 -1.22 -0.29
CA LYS A 137 3.04 -1.88 -1.45
C LYS A 137 3.94 -1.87 -2.68
N ILE A 138 4.53 -0.71 -3.04
CA ILE A 138 5.48 -0.60 -4.16
C ILE A 138 6.69 -1.52 -3.92
N TYR A 139 7.28 -1.47 -2.72
CA TYR A 139 8.44 -2.30 -2.37
C TYR A 139 8.14 -3.80 -2.49
N VAL A 140 6.98 -4.23 -1.98
CA VAL A 140 6.55 -5.64 -1.99
C VAL A 140 6.15 -6.09 -3.40
N PHE A 141 5.58 -5.22 -4.22
CA PHE A 141 5.16 -5.54 -5.59
C PHE A 141 6.31 -6.10 -6.45
N PHE A 142 7.52 -5.57 -6.30
CA PHE A 142 8.71 -6.07 -6.99
C PHE A 142 9.40 -7.24 -6.28
N ARG A 143 8.87 -7.69 -5.13
CA ARG A 143 9.46 -8.71 -4.24
C ARG A 143 8.42 -9.73 -3.76
N LEU A 144 7.45 -10.06 -4.62
CA LEU A 144 6.37 -11.00 -4.29
C LEU A 144 6.87 -12.43 -4.03
N ASP A 145 8.08 -12.74 -4.49
CA ASP A 145 8.83 -13.97 -4.24
C ASP A 145 9.28 -14.11 -2.79
N ARG A 146 9.45 -13.00 -2.06
CA ARG A 146 9.92 -12.99 -0.68
C ARG A 146 8.74 -12.87 0.27
N GLN A 147 8.47 -13.93 1.03
CA GLN A 147 7.52 -13.87 2.14
C GLN A 147 8.17 -14.40 3.42
N SER A 148 7.97 -13.68 4.51
CA SER A 148 8.26 -14.14 5.86
C SER A 148 6.99 -14.09 6.70
N TRP A 149 6.83 -15.06 7.59
CA TRP A 149 5.79 -15.03 8.61
C TRP A 149 6.36 -14.40 9.87
N THR A 150 5.60 -13.48 10.48
CA THR A 150 6.10 -12.67 11.60
C THR A 150 6.13 -13.41 12.94
N ARG A 151 5.35 -14.51 13.08
CA ARG A 151 5.22 -15.28 14.33
C ARG A 151 5.81 -16.69 14.26
N GLN A 152 6.05 -17.17 13.06
CA GLN A 152 6.78 -18.40 12.80
C GLN A 152 7.92 -17.96 11.90
N ASP A 153 9.16 -18.03 12.37
CA ASP A 153 10.37 -17.53 11.66
C ASP A 153 10.72 -18.37 10.40
N THR A 154 9.68 -18.91 9.78
CA THR A 154 9.66 -19.61 8.52
C THR A 154 9.77 -18.59 7.38
N LYS A 155 10.79 -18.79 6.58
CA LYS A 155 10.96 -18.13 5.28
C LYS A 155 10.63 -19.16 4.22
N LEU A 156 10.01 -18.72 3.13
CA LEU A 156 9.88 -19.57 1.96
C LEU A 156 11.29 -19.79 1.37
N SER A 157 11.95 -20.89 1.72
CA SER A 157 13.16 -21.33 1.04
C SER A 157 12.75 -21.96 -0.29
N ARG A 158 13.40 -21.50 -1.35
CA ARG A 158 13.38 -22.18 -2.65
C ARG A 158 14.81 -22.60 -2.88
N ASP A 159 15.05 -23.88 -3.15
CA ASP A 159 16.35 -24.40 -3.60
C ASP A 159 16.66 -23.87 -5.01
N MET A 160 16.94 -22.57 -5.09
CA MET A 160 17.34 -21.93 -6.32
C MET A 160 18.84 -21.96 -6.44
N ALA A 161 19.32 -22.25 -7.65
CA ALA A 161 20.74 -22.09 -7.98
C ALA A 161 21.21 -20.67 -7.61
N SER A 162 22.47 -20.56 -7.16
CA SER A 162 23.07 -19.31 -6.66
C SER A 162 22.91 -18.15 -7.64
N PHE A 163 23.08 -18.41 -8.94
CA PHE A 163 22.88 -17.42 -10.00
C PHE A 163 21.44 -16.91 -10.08
N GLN A 164 20.44 -17.80 -10.00
CA GLN A 164 19.04 -17.42 -10.05
C GLN A 164 18.64 -16.57 -8.84
N GLY A 165 19.14 -16.91 -7.64
CA GLY A 165 18.92 -16.10 -6.44
C GLY A 165 19.54 -14.71 -6.54
N TRP A 166 20.77 -14.63 -7.07
CA TRP A 166 21.44 -13.36 -7.34
C TRP A 166 20.69 -12.52 -8.38
N PHE A 167 20.31 -13.11 -9.52
CA PHE A 167 19.59 -12.44 -10.59
C PHE A 167 18.22 -11.93 -10.14
N ASN A 168 17.44 -12.74 -9.41
CA ASN A 168 16.16 -12.31 -8.84
C ASN A 168 16.34 -11.12 -7.88
N THR A 169 17.41 -11.13 -7.07
CA THR A 169 17.68 -10.02 -6.15
C THR A 169 18.02 -8.73 -6.87
N TRP A 170 18.87 -8.80 -7.89
CA TRP A 170 19.26 -7.64 -8.67
C TRP A 170 18.12 -7.12 -9.53
N SER A 171 17.43 -8.00 -10.26
CA SER A 171 16.27 -7.61 -11.09
C SER A 171 15.18 -6.92 -10.29
N SER A 172 14.80 -7.43 -9.12
CA SER A 172 13.81 -6.76 -8.24
C SER A 172 14.25 -5.36 -7.81
N ARG A 173 15.54 -5.17 -7.50
CA ARG A 173 16.09 -3.87 -7.10
C ARG A 173 16.09 -2.90 -8.28
N THR A 174 16.61 -3.33 -9.42
CA THR A 174 16.65 -2.54 -10.66
C THR A 174 15.25 -2.16 -11.10
N MET A 175 14.28 -3.09 -11.11
CA MET A 175 12.89 -2.79 -11.46
C MET A 175 12.25 -1.77 -10.53
N THR A 176 12.47 -1.89 -9.21
CA THR A 176 11.94 -0.90 -8.26
C THR A 176 12.55 0.48 -8.54
N PHE A 177 13.85 0.54 -8.77
CA PHE A 177 14.57 1.78 -9.05
C PHE A 177 14.07 2.41 -10.35
N SER A 178 14.07 1.66 -11.47
CA SER A 178 13.59 2.13 -12.76
C SER A 178 12.15 2.63 -12.70
N ALA A 179 11.24 1.91 -12.04
CA ALA A 179 9.86 2.36 -11.87
C ALA A 179 9.77 3.67 -11.06
N GLY A 180 10.55 3.78 -9.98
CA GLY A 180 10.65 5.02 -9.20
C GLY A 180 11.21 6.19 -10.02
N THR A 181 12.25 5.97 -10.82
CA THR A 181 12.84 6.98 -11.69
C THR A 181 11.86 7.45 -12.75
N ILE A 182 11.16 6.53 -13.42
CA ILE A 182 10.13 6.88 -14.41
C ILE A 182 9.02 7.70 -13.75
N PHE A 183 8.55 7.28 -12.58
CA PHE A 183 7.54 8.01 -11.82
C PHE A 183 7.99 9.45 -11.52
N VAL A 184 9.20 9.64 -10.99
CA VAL A 184 9.73 10.97 -10.69
C VAL A 184 9.95 11.79 -11.98
N ALA A 185 10.46 11.19 -13.05
CA ALA A 185 10.68 11.86 -14.32
C ALA A 185 9.37 12.39 -14.93
N VAL A 186 8.30 11.59 -14.89
CA VAL A 186 6.97 12.01 -15.34
C VAL A 186 6.43 13.16 -14.48
N LEU A 187 6.65 13.13 -13.16
CA LEU A 187 6.20 14.24 -12.31
C LEU A 187 7.02 15.51 -12.55
N LEU A 188 8.32 15.40 -12.85
CA LEU A 188 9.16 16.55 -13.19
C LEU A 188 8.73 17.23 -14.49
N THR A 189 8.18 16.49 -15.47
CA THR A 189 7.65 17.12 -16.69
C THR A 189 6.30 17.79 -16.48
N MET A 190 5.58 17.45 -15.41
CA MET A 190 4.26 18.03 -15.08
C MET A 190 4.33 19.25 -14.16
N VAL A 191 5.42 19.43 -13.39
CA VAL A 191 5.62 20.50 -12.40
C VAL A 191 6.54 21.57 -12.91
#